data_AF-A0A8T3ST65-F1
#
_entry.id   AF-A0A8T3ST65-F1
#
_cell.length_a   1.000
_cell.length_b   1.000
_cell.length_c   1.000
_cell.angle_alpha   90.00
_cell.angle_beta   90.00
_cell.angle_gamma   90.00
#
_symmetry.space_group_name_H-M   'P 1'
#
loop_
_entity.id
_entity.type
_entity.pdbx_description
1 polymer ?
#
loop_
_entity_poly.entity_id
_entity_poly.type
_entity_poly.pdbx_seq_one_letter_code
_entity_poly.pdbx_strand_id
1 'polypeptide(L)' 'MSGTSYRQFINRDIPLTERGCTSKAIFLSRSEARTSARRNRRNDGSLHPYHCRTCNWWHLGHRR' A
#
# COMPACT_ATOMS: atom_id res chain seq x y z
N MET A 1 -15.89 -24.94 15.36
CA MET A 1 -15.76 -23.46 15.24
C MET A 1 -14.99 -23.17 13.96
N SER A 2 -15.71 -22.89 12.87
CA SER A 2 -15.11 -22.72 11.54
C SER A 2 -14.44 -21.35 11.47
N GLY A 3 -13.11 -21.33 11.63
CA GLY A 3 -12.32 -20.12 11.46
C GLY A 3 -12.41 -19.65 10.01
N THR A 4 -12.97 -18.47 9.80
CA THR A 4 -13.04 -17.83 8.49
C THR A 4 -11.61 -17.63 7.98
N SER A 5 -11.19 -18.49 7.06
CA SER A 5 -9.86 -18.38 6.47
C SER A 5 -9.83 -17.13 5.61
N TYR A 6 -9.00 -16.15 5.99
CA TYR A 6 -8.75 -14.91 5.24
C TYR A 6 -8.48 -15.17 3.74
N ARG A 7 -8.04 -16.38 3.38
CA ARG A 7 -7.85 -16.85 2.00
C ARG A 7 -9.09 -16.72 1.12
N GLN A 8 -10.30 -16.69 1.69
CA GLN A 8 -11.55 -16.52 0.94
C GLN A 8 -11.76 -15.09 0.41
N PHE A 9 -11.08 -14.10 1.00
CA PHE A 9 -11.14 -12.71 0.54
C PHE A 9 -10.04 -12.35 -0.47
N ILE A 10 -9.15 -13.31 -0.77
CA ILE A 10 -8.07 -13.10 -1.74
C ILE A 10 -8.60 -13.46 -3.12
N ASN A 11 -9.01 -12.45 -3.90
CA ASN A 11 -9.35 -12.63 -5.30
C ASN A 11 -8.09 -13.10 -6.07
N ARG A 12 -8.12 -14.37 -6.52
CA ARG A 12 -6.98 -15.02 -7.16
C ARG A 12 -6.82 -14.67 -8.62
N ASP A 13 -7.87 -14.12 -9.23
CA ASP A 13 -7.90 -13.73 -10.64
C ASP A 13 -7.16 -12.41 -10.88
N ILE A 14 -6.82 -11.71 -9.79
CA ILE A 14 -5.95 -10.55 -9.77
C ILE A 14 -4.47 -11.02 -9.80
N PRO A 15 -3.65 -10.64 -10.80
CA PRO A 15 -2.23 -10.93 -10.84
C PRO A 15 -1.54 -10.59 -9.51
N LEU A 16 -0.60 -11.42 -9.04
CA LEU A 16 0.10 -11.23 -7.76
C LEU A 16 0.74 -9.84 -7.62
N THR A 17 1.13 -9.25 -8.74
CA THR A 17 1.67 -7.89 -8.89
C THR A 17 0.68 -6.79 -8.47
N GLU A 18 -0.62 -7.01 -8.68
CA GLU A 18 -1.68 -6.10 -8.23
C GLU A 18 -1.99 -6.27 -6.75
N ARG A 19 -1.85 -7.47 -6.17
CA ARG A 19 -2.19 -7.72 -4.74
C ARG A 19 -1.35 -6.92 -3.75
N GLY A 20 -0.10 -6.62 -4.08
CA GLY A 20 0.77 -5.80 -3.22
C GLY A 20 0.48 -4.30 -3.32
N CYS A 21 -0.09 -3.85 -4.44
CA CYS A 21 -0.37 -2.44 -4.72
C CYS A 21 -1.80 -2.05 -4.31
N THR A 22 -2.78 -2.91 -4.59
CA THR A 22 -4.21 -2.66 -4.30
C THR A 22 -4.50 -2.60 -2.81
N SER A 23 -3.70 -3.27 -1.97
CA SER A 23 -3.83 -3.21 -0.52
C SER A 23 -3.15 -1.99 0.10
N LYS A 24 -2.54 -1.09 -0.69
CA LYS A 24 -1.81 0.09 -0.21
C LYS A 24 -2.52 1.37 -0.64
N ALA A 25 -2.38 2.41 0.18
CA ALA A 25 -2.82 3.75 -0.22
C ALA A 25 -2.12 4.18 -1.51
N ILE A 26 -2.91 4.63 -2.49
CA ILE A 26 -2.48 5.12 -3.81
C ILE A 26 -2.45 6.64 -3.77
N PHE A 27 -1.39 7.22 -4.32
CA PHE A 27 -1.26 8.67 -4.51
C PHE A 27 -0.87 8.96 -5.97
N LEU A 28 -1.43 10.04 -6.52
CA LEU A 28 -1.20 10.46 -7.90
C LEU A 28 0.17 11.15 -8.03
N SER A 29 0.70 11.68 -6.94
CA SER A 29 1.96 12.42 -6.93
C SER A 29 2.79 12.17 -5.67
N ARG A 30 4.10 12.41 -5.80
CA ARG A 30 5.04 12.35 -4.68
C ARG A 30 4.70 13.33 -3.56
N SER A 31 4.23 14.53 -3.91
CA SER A 31 3.88 15.59 -2.96
C SER A 31 2.68 15.20 -2.10
N GLU A 32 1.67 14.58 -2.72
CA GLU A 32 0.50 14.04 -2.05
C GLU A 32 0.90 12.92 -1.06
N ALA A 33 1.69 11.94 -1.52
CA ALA A 33 2.21 10.88 -0.66
C ALA A 33 3.04 11.45 0.52
N ARG A 34 3.88 12.46 0.27
CA ARG A 34 4.70 13.11 1.32
C ARG A 34 3.83 13.83 2.35
N THR A 35 2.78 14.51 1.93
CA THR A 35 1.84 15.19 2.82
C THR A 35 1.12 14.19 3.70
N SER A 36 0.66 13.08 3.11
CA SER A 36 0.03 11.97 3.84
C SER A 36 0.99 11.30 4.83
N ALA A 37 2.24 11.04 4.44
CA ALA A 37 3.27 10.51 5.34
C ALA A 37 3.52 11.41 6.56
N ARG A 38 3.56 12.74 6.34
CA ARG A 38 3.73 13.72 7.43
C ARG A 38 2.54 13.75 8.38
N ARG A 39 1.31 13.66 7.85
CA ARG A 39 0.08 13.60 8.67
C ARG A 39 0.03 12.33 9.51
N ASN A 40 0.47 11.20 8.96
CA ASN A 40 0.45 9.89 9.62
C ASN A 40 1.67 9.60 10.52
N ARG A 41 2.59 10.56 10.71
CA ARG A 41 3.79 10.39 11.56
C ARG A 41 3.49 10.00 13.01
N ARG A 42 2.27 10.25 13.50
CA ARG A 42 1.86 9.92 14.87
C ARG A 42 1.55 8.43 15.08
N ASN A 43 1.26 7.67 14.01
CA ASN A 43 0.94 6.23 14.10
C ASN A 43 2.06 5.34 13.57
N ASP A 44 2.66 5.67 12.43
CA ASP A 44 3.66 4.82 11.75
C ASP A 44 4.85 5.65 11.25
N GLY A 45 5.56 6.29 12.19
CA GLY A 45 6.52 7.39 11.98
C GLY A 45 7.67 7.22 10.96
N SER A 46 7.77 6.09 10.28
CA SER A 46 8.85 5.75 9.33
C SER A 46 8.38 5.47 7.90
N LEU A 47 7.12 5.73 7.56
CA LEU A 47 6.64 5.56 6.18
C LEU A 47 7.19 6.64 5.23
N HIS A 48 7.75 6.19 4.12
CA HIS A 48 8.34 7.01 3.07
C HIS A 48 7.61 6.81 1.72
N PRO A 49 7.41 7.89 0.95
CA PRO A 49 6.92 7.80 -0.42
C PRO A 49 7.88 7.03 -1.33
N TYR A 50 7.35 6.04 -2.07
CA TYR A 50 8.07 5.37 -3.16
C TYR A 50 7.18 5.24 -4.39
N HIS A 51 7.78 5.28 -5.57
CA HIS A 51 7.08 5.06 -6.83
C HIS A 51 7.08 3.56 -7.16
N CYS A 52 5.89 2.99 -7.34
CA CYS A 52 5.77 1.60 -7.75
C CYS A 52 5.81 1.52 -9.28
N ARG A 53 6.80 0.79 -9.80
CA ARG A 53 6.98 0.59 -11.25
C ARG A 53 5.91 -0.32 -11.86
N THR A 54 5.19 -1.07 -11.04
CA THR A 54 4.17 -2.03 -11.50
C THR A 54 2.83 -1.35 -11.78
N CYS A 55 2.36 -0.50 -10.88
CA CYS A 55 1.07 0.19 -11.00
C CYS A 55 1.20 1.66 -11.42
N ASN A 56 2.43 2.17 -11.55
CA ASN A 56 2.73 3.56 -11.92
C ASN A 56 2.19 4.63 -10.94
N TRP A 57 1.94 4.22 -9.69
CA TRP A 57 1.46 5.10 -8.62
C TRP A 57 2.48 5.29 -7.50
N TRP A 58 2.24 6.32 -6.68
CA TRP A 58 2.98 6.55 -5.45
C TRP A 58 2.32 5.83 -4.28
N HIS A 59 3.14 5.21 -3.42
CA HIS A 59 2.72 4.54 -2.20
C HIS A 59 3.59 4.93 -1.01
N LEU A 60 3.16 4.52 0.18
CA LEU A 60 3.93 4.64 1.41
C LEU A 60 4.48 3.27 1.84
N GLY A 61 5.74 3.24 2.25
CA GLY A 61 6.39 2.04 2.76
C GLY A 61 7.59 2.38 3.65
N HIS A 62 8.03 1.45 4.48
CA HIS A 62 9.23 1.64 5.29
C HIS A 62 10.47 1.71 4.40
N ARG A 63 11.42 2.57 4.75
CA ARG A 63 12.79 2.40 4.25
C ARG A 63 13.31 1.07 4.81
N ARG A 64 13.75 0.17 3.93
CA ARG A 64 14.59 -0.95 4.33
C ARG A 64 15.90 -0.43 4.89
#